data_AF-A0A522X0B5-F1
#
_entry.id   AF-A0A522X0B5-F1
#
_cell.length_a   1.000
_cell.length_b   1.000
_cell.length_c   1.000
_cell.angle_alpha   90.00
_cell.angle_beta   90.00
_cell.angle_gamma   90.00
#
_symmetry.space_group_name_H-M   'P 1'
#
loop_
_entity.id
_entity.type
_entity.pdbx_description
1 polymer ?
#
loop_
_entity_poly.entity_id
_entity_poly.type
_entity_poly.pdbx_seq_one_letter_code
_entity_poly.pdbx_strand_id
1 'polypeptide(L)'
;MQTLKDKEKLIAKLFNDTIVALNDLSDDITQDGLDAYMIKDFDQSRRIDESVTALINFAQEVTVLSTRWKNGVFSIAPTVPMPQKQLVTNVKRESKRTRTRLRVTFIEDNKVIDKSSAIDTFVDTLLVFELDEVAKLNMKTGYYLLVSKLKSEQNSRLSKKSGEWYINYPNTTQDKKERLLSIGKKLGIAVKIDII
;
A
#
# COMPACT_ATOMS: atom_id res chain seq x y z
N MET A 1 -0.27 -40.46 1.77
CA MET A 1 -1.01 -39.26 2.23
C MET A 1 -0.45 -38.63 3.51
N GLN A 2 0.36 -39.32 4.31
CA GLN A 2 0.93 -38.78 5.58
C GLN A 2 1.83 -37.53 5.38
N THR A 3 2.54 -37.45 4.26
CA THR A 3 3.60 -36.44 4.01
C THR A 3 3.11 -35.01 3.76
N LEU A 4 1.84 -34.79 3.41
CA LEU A 4 1.30 -33.45 3.13
C LEU A 4 0.86 -32.76 4.43
N LYS A 5 0.15 -33.49 5.30
CA LYS A 5 -0.29 -32.98 6.61
C LYS A 5 0.89 -32.64 7.52
N ASP A 6 1.97 -33.41 7.44
CA ASP A 6 3.19 -33.13 8.20
C ASP A 6 3.88 -31.84 7.72
N LYS A 7 3.87 -31.57 6.41
CA LYS A 7 4.37 -30.30 5.83
C LYS A 7 3.50 -29.12 6.21
N GLU A 8 2.18 -29.27 6.21
CA GLU A 8 1.25 -28.22 6.65
C GLU A 8 1.47 -27.86 8.13
N LYS A 9 1.65 -28.86 8.99
CA LYS A 9 1.95 -28.67 10.40
C LYS A 9 3.30 -27.97 10.62
N LEU A 10 4.31 -28.33 9.83
CA LEU A 10 5.63 -27.69 9.85
C LEU A 10 5.55 -26.21 9.44
N ILE A 11 4.79 -25.89 8.40
CA ILE A 11 4.59 -24.51 7.94
C ILE A 11 3.83 -23.69 8.99
N ALA A 12 2.78 -24.26 9.60
CA ALA A 12 2.06 -23.60 10.68
C ALA A 12 2.95 -23.31 11.90
N LYS A 13 3.86 -24.23 12.23
CA LYS A 13 4.88 -24.01 13.26
C LYS A 13 5.83 -22.87 12.88
N LEU A 14 6.32 -22.85 11.63
CA LEU A 14 7.22 -21.81 11.14
C LEU A 14 6.60 -20.41 11.22
N PHE A 15 5.31 -20.30 10.89
CA PHE A 15 4.57 -19.05 11.04
C PHE A 15 4.50 -18.59 12.49
N ASN A 16 4.15 -19.49 13.41
CA ASN A 16 4.09 -19.15 14.83
C ASN A 16 5.47 -18.75 15.37
N ASP A 17 6.52 -19.50 15.05
CA ASP A 17 7.90 -19.21 15.47
C ASP A 17 8.35 -17.83 14.94
N THR A 18 7.99 -17.51 13.70
CA THR A 18 8.29 -16.20 13.08
C THR A 18 7.54 -15.06 13.79
N ILE A 19 6.26 -15.25 14.11
CA ILE A 19 5.46 -14.23 14.82
C ILE A 19 6.03 -13.97 16.22
N VAL A 20 6.44 -15.02 16.94
CA VAL A 20 7.07 -14.89 18.25
C VAL A 20 8.38 -14.11 18.12
N ALA A 21 9.28 -14.50 17.23
CA ALA A 21 10.56 -13.82 17.04
C ALA A 21 10.41 -12.34 16.63
N LEU A 22 9.38 -12.00 15.85
CA LEU A 22 9.10 -10.60 15.48
C LEU A 22 8.59 -9.77 16.66
N ASN A 23 7.80 -10.35 17.55
CA ASN A 23 7.33 -9.66 18.75
C ASN A 23 8.48 -9.47 19.75
N ASP A 24 9.30 -10.51 19.96
CA ASP A 24 10.48 -10.42 20.83
C ASP A 24 11.44 -9.32 20.34
N LEU A 25 11.69 -9.26 19.03
CA LEU A 25 12.49 -8.19 18.43
C LEU A 25 11.85 -6.80 18.60
N SER A 26 10.51 -6.72 18.57
CA SER A 26 9.81 -5.45 18.81
C SER A 26 9.96 -4.98 20.25
N ASP A 27 9.95 -5.90 21.20
CA ASP A 27 10.16 -5.59 22.61
C ASP A 27 11.61 -5.15 22.86
N ASP A 28 12.59 -5.83 22.27
CA ASP A 28 14.02 -5.45 22.35
C ASP A 28 14.27 -4.05 21.78
N ILE A 29 13.75 -3.75 20.59
CA ILE A 29 13.91 -2.43 19.96
C ILE A 29 13.17 -1.35 20.76
N THR A 30 12.03 -1.67 21.38
CA THR A 30 11.32 -0.73 22.26
C THR A 30 12.16 -0.38 23.48
N GLN A 31 12.85 -1.38 24.05
CA GLN A 31 13.77 -1.16 25.16
C GLN A 31 14.95 -0.27 24.75
N ASP A 32 15.55 -0.50 23.58
CA ASP A 32 16.61 0.37 23.03
C ASP A 32 16.12 1.82 22.82
N GLY A 33 14.85 1.99 22.46
CA GLY A 33 14.21 3.31 22.29
C GLY A 33 14.05 4.05 23.62
N LEU A 34 13.67 3.33 24.68
CA LEU A 34 13.59 3.86 26.04
C LEU A 34 14.98 4.25 26.55
N ASP A 35 16.00 3.43 26.31
CA ASP A 35 17.38 3.74 26.71
C ASP A 35 17.93 4.97 25.98
N ALA A 36 17.65 5.10 24.67
CA ALA A 36 17.99 6.28 23.88
C ALA A 36 17.29 7.56 24.40
N TYR A 37 16.02 7.44 24.81
CA TYR A 37 15.28 8.53 25.42
C TYR A 37 15.90 8.97 26.77
N MET A 38 16.33 8.00 27.59
CA MET A 38 16.95 8.26 28.89
C MET A 38 18.30 8.99 28.78
N ILE A 39 19.07 8.74 27.72
CA ILE A 39 20.31 9.49 27.42
C ILE A 39 20.07 10.79 26.64
N LYS A 40 18.81 11.18 26.42
CA LYS A 40 18.37 12.37 25.67
C LYS A 40 18.80 12.40 24.20
N ASP A 41 19.00 11.22 23.59
CA ASP A 41 19.19 11.11 22.14
C ASP A 41 17.82 10.99 21.45
N PHE A 42 17.19 12.15 21.26
CA PHE A 42 15.84 12.24 20.68
C PHE A 42 15.81 11.87 19.19
N ASP A 43 16.92 12.05 18.46
CA ASP A 43 17.01 11.67 17.05
C ASP A 43 17.07 10.16 16.89
N GLN A 44 17.81 9.46 17.76
CA GLN A 44 17.83 8.00 17.82
C GLN A 44 16.48 7.45 18.28
N SER A 45 15.89 8.00 19.35
CA SER A 45 14.57 7.59 19.85
C SER A 45 13.48 7.68 18.78
N ARG A 46 13.43 8.77 18.00
CA ARG A 46 12.44 8.89 16.90
C ARG A 46 12.62 7.85 15.79
N ARG A 47 13.87 7.54 15.42
CA ARG A 47 14.15 6.50 14.40
C ARG A 47 13.77 5.11 14.90
N ILE A 48 13.96 4.87 16.19
CA ILE A 48 13.56 3.63 16.85
C ILE A 48 12.03 3.50 16.85
N ASP A 49 11.28 4.54 17.23
CA ASP A 49 9.81 4.53 17.20
C ASP A 49 9.22 4.23 15.80
N GLU A 50 9.81 4.83 14.76
CA GLU A 50 9.43 4.56 13.37
C GLU A 50 9.68 3.08 12.99
N SER A 51 10.78 2.51 13.48
CA SER A 51 11.17 1.11 13.24
C SER A 51 10.29 0.12 14.01
N VAL A 52 9.97 0.40 15.28
CA VAL A 52 9.02 -0.39 16.10
C VAL A 52 7.65 -0.41 15.43
N THR A 53 7.16 0.75 14.99
CA THR A 53 5.87 0.86 14.30
C THR A 53 5.85 0.02 13.01
N ALA A 54 6.92 0.07 12.21
CA ALA A 54 7.03 -0.75 11.00
C ALA A 54 7.06 -2.26 11.32
N LEU A 55 7.75 -2.66 12.38
CA LEU A 55 7.88 -4.05 12.81
C LEU A 55 6.55 -4.63 13.34
N ILE A 56 5.82 -3.86 14.16
CA ILE A 56 4.48 -4.24 14.65
C ILE A 56 3.52 -4.46 13.47
N ASN A 57 3.52 -3.54 12.50
CA ASN A 57 2.68 -3.69 11.31
C ASN A 57 3.05 -4.94 10.50
N PHE A 58 4.33 -5.23 10.35
CA PHE A 58 4.80 -6.44 9.68
C PHE A 58 4.38 -7.72 10.43
N ALA A 59 4.48 -7.75 11.76
CA ALA A 59 4.02 -8.88 12.57
C ALA A 59 2.50 -9.13 12.41
N GLN A 60 1.70 -8.06 12.28
CA GLN A 60 0.28 -8.17 11.97
C GLN A 60 0.03 -8.78 10.57
N GLU A 61 0.79 -8.37 9.56
CA GLU A 61 0.70 -8.94 8.21
C GLU A 61 1.03 -10.45 8.20
N VAL A 62 2.08 -10.86 8.91
CA VAL A 62 2.47 -12.28 9.06
C VAL A 62 1.37 -13.07 9.79
N THR A 63 0.71 -12.47 10.78
CA THR A 63 -0.42 -13.08 11.50
C THR A 63 -1.63 -13.28 10.59
N VAL A 64 -1.97 -12.29 9.77
CA VAL A 64 -3.05 -12.39 8.77
C VAL A 64 -2.71 -13.47 7.74
N LEU A 65 -1.45 -13.54 7.29
CA LEU A 65 -1.00 -14.56 6.35
C LEU A 65 -1.06 -15.97 6.95
N SER A 66 -0.64 -16.15 8.21
CA SER A 66 -0.77 -17.42 8.96
C SER A 66 -2.23 -17.85 9.09
N THR A 67 -3.14 -16.91 9.35
CA THR A 67 -4.58 -17.15 9.43
C THR A 67 -5.16 -17.57 8.08
N ARG A 68 -4.76 -16.89 7.00
CA ARG A 68 -5.16 -17.25 5.63
C ARG A 68 -4.62 -18.62 5.22
N TRP A 69 -3.38 -18.93 5.61
CA TRP A 69 -2.77 -20.25 5.38
C TRP A 69 -3.59 -21.35 6.06
N LYS A 70 -3.90 -21.18 7.35
CA LYS A 70 -4.73 -22.12 8.14
C LYS A 70 -6.15 -22.29 7.59
N ASN A 71 -6.73 -21.22 7.04
CA ASN A 71 -8.11 -21.22 6.53
C ASN A 71 -8.25 -21.71 5.08
N GLY A 72 -7.14 -22.02 4.39
CA GLY A 72 -7.17 -22.75 3.13
C GLY A 72 -6.40 -22.07 2.01
N VAL A 73 -5.15 -22.52 1.79
CA VAL A 73 -4.44 -22.33 0.51
C VAL A 73 -4.91 -23.34 -0.55
N PHE A 74 -5.50 -24.47 -0.11
CA PHE A 74 -5.99 -25.56 -0.96
C PHE A 74 -7.52 -25.71 -0.99
N SER A 75 -8.25 -24.87 -0.28
CA SER A 75 -9.72 -24.88 -0.29
C SER A 75 -10.24 -24.21 -1.57
N ILE A 76 -10.29 -24.96 -2.67
CA ILE A 76 -11.20 -24.63 -3.78
C ILE A 76 -12.60 -25.00 -3.32
N ALA A 77 -13.22 -24.11 -2.56
CA ALA A 77 -14.66 -24.13 -2.32
C ALA A 77 -15.23 -22.78 -2.76
N PRO A 78 -16.40 -22.77 -3.43
CA PRO A 78 -17.01 -21.55 -3.93
C PRO A 78 -17.26 -20.60 -2.77
N THR A 79 -17.04 -19.31 -3.02
CA THR A 79 -17.25 -18.20 -2.11
C THR A 79 -18.58 -18.33 -1.37
N VAL A 80 -18.59 -18.97 -0.20
CA VAL A 80 -19.71 -18.90 0.73
C VAL A 80 -19.55 -17.56 1.46
N PRO A 81 -20.56 -16.68 1.44
CA PRO A 81 -20.54 -15.47 2.23
C PRO A 81 -20.50 -15.86 3.71
N MET A 82 -19.47 -15.42 4.43
CA MET A 82 -19.41 -15.57 5.88
C MET A 82 -20.67 -14.99 6.55
N PRO A 83 -21.21 -15.63 7.59
CA PRO A 83 -22.19 -14.99 8.45
C PRO A 83 -21.51 -13.82 9.16
N GLN A 84 -21.93 -12.60 8.80
CA GLN A 84 -21.48 -11.39 9.46
C GLN A 84 -21.98 -11.41 10.91
N LYS A 85 -21.05 -11.52 11.85
CA LYS A 85 -21.33 -11.24 13.26
C LYS A 85 -21.80 -9.79 13.32
N GLN A 86 -23.06 -9.57 13.64
CA GLN A 86 -23.64 -8.24 13.84
C GLN A 86 -22.91 -7.57 15.00
N LEU A 87 -21.87 -6.81 14.69
CA LEU A 87 -21.43 -5.72 15.55
C LEU A 87 -22.54 -4.68 15.46
N VAL A 88 -23.31 -4.55 16.54
CA VAL A 88 -24.22 -3.42 16.76
C VAL A 88 -23.36 -2.19 17.03
N THR A 89 -22.56 -1.78 16.07
CA THR A 89 -22.05 -0.43 15.99
C THR A 89 -23.10 0.34 15.24
N ASN A 90 -23.61 1.40 15.87
CA ASN A 90 -24.51 2.38 15.28
C ASN A 90 -23.74 3.15 14.17
N VAL A 91 -23.35 2.45 13.12
CA VAL A 91 -22.70 3.00 11.93
C VAL A 91 -23.85 3.52 11.10
N LYS A 92 -24.05 4.83 11.14
CA LYS A 92 -24.68 5.58 10.05
C LYS A 92 -24.19 4.92 8.77
N ARG A 93 -25.08 4.26 8.02
CA ARG A 93 -24.77 3.73 6.69
C ARG A 93 -24.26 4.91 5.91
N GLU A 94 -22.94 5.02 5.82
CA GLU A 94 -22.31 6.05 5.03
C GLU A 94 -22.78 5.76 3.62
N SER A 95 -23.60 6.66 3.09
CA SER A 95 -24.07 6.60 1.72
C SER A 95 -22.85 6.31 0.86
N LYS A 96 -22.94 5.34 -0.06
CA LYS A 96 -21.86 5.05 -1.02
C LYS A 96 -21.37 6.40 -1.55
N ARG A 97 -20.19 6.85 -1.11
CA ARG A 97 -19.63 8.15 -1.52
C ARG A 97 -19.69 8.20 -3.03
N THR A 98 -20.26 9.28 -3.56
CA THR A 98 -20.29 9.54 -5.00
C THR A 98 -18.88 9.31 -5.55
N ARG A 99 -18.76 8.51 -6.61
CA ARG A 99 -17.45 8.22 -7.22
C ARG A 99 -16.83 9.53 -7.67
N THR A 100 -15.76 9.94 -7.01
CA THR A 100 -15.02 11.14 -7.39
C THR A 100 -14.10 10.85 -8.57
N ARG A 101 -13.95 11.85 -9.44
CA ARG A 101 -13.10 11.84 -10.63
C ARG A 101 -12.01 12.89 -10.51
N LEU A 102 -11.03 12.80 -11.41
CA LEU A 102 -9.98 13.81 -11.55
C LEU A 102 -10.10 14.46 -12.91
N ARG A 103 -9.96 15.78 -12.91
CA ARG A 103 -9.68 16.59 -14.09
C ARG A 103 -8.32 17.26 -13.90
N VAL A 104 -7.43 17.07 -14.87
CA VAL A 104 -6.09 17.66 -14.89
C VAL A 104 -6.00 18.62 -16.06
N THR A 105 -5.58 19.85 -15.79
CA THR A 105 -5.34 20.89 -16.78
C THR A 105 -3.87 21.25 -16.77
N PHE A 106 -3.21 21.09 -17.91
CA PHE A 106 -1.82 21.51 -18.12
C PHE A 106 -1.82 23.00 -18.45
N ILE A 107 -1.09 23.80 -17.67
CA ILE A 107 -1.18 25.26 -17.73
C ILE A 107 -0.51 25.83 -18.99
N GLU A 108 0.58 25.20 -19.45
CA GLU A 108 1.35 25.68 -20.59
C GLU A 108 0.59 25.53 -21.91
N ASP A 109 -0.06 24.37 -22.12
CA ASP A 109 -0.71 24.04 -23.39
C ASP A 109 -2.25 24.06 -23.34
N ASN A 110 -2.85 24.41 -22.19
CA ASN A 110 -4.28 24.30 -21.91
C ASN A 110 -4.90 22.91 -22.19
N LYS A 111 -4.06 21.86 -22.27
CA LYS A 111 -4.51 20.49 -22.46
C LYS A 111 -5.26 20.00 -21.23
N VAL A 112 -6.40 19.34 -21.43
CA VAL A 112 -7.21 18.79 -20.34
C VAL A 112 -7.28 17.27 -20.45
N ILE A 113 -7.01 16.58 -19.34
CA ILE A 113 -7.24 15.14 -19.18
C ILE A 113 -8.37 14.94 -18.17
N ASP A 114 -9.48 14.37 -18.63
CA ASP A 114 -10.66 14.08 -17.82
C ASP A 114 -11.25 12.73 -18.26
N LYS A 115 -10.92 11.67 -17.53
CA LYS A 115 -11.44 10.32 -17.78
C LYS A 115 -12.59 9.99 -16.83
N SER A 116 -13.35 8.96 -17.21
CA SER A 116 -14.47 8.44 -16.42
C SER A 116 -14.05 7.89 -15.06
N SER A 117 -12.78 7.53 -14.88
CA SER A 117 -12.22 7.12 -13.58
C SER A 117 -11.00 7.96 -13.20
N ALA A 118 -10.85 8.25 -11.91
CA ALA A 118 -9.68 8.94 -11.37
C ALA A 118 -8.36 8.16 -11.62
N ILE A 119 -8.44 6.82 -11.72
CA ILE A 119 -7.28 5.97 -12.02
C ILE A 119 -6.82 6.19 -13.45
N ASP A 120 -7.76 6.26 -14.40
CA ASP A 120 -7.42 6.46 -15.81
C ASP A 120 -6.86 7.87 -16.04
N THR A 121 -7.47 8.90 -15.45
CA THR A 121 -6.90 10.26 -15.50
C THR A 121 -5.49 10.27 -14.92
N PHE A 122 -5.26 9.58 -13.79
CA PHE A 122 -3.94 9.51 -13.16
C PHE A 122 -2.90 8.88 -14.07
N VAL A 123 -3.20 7.71 -14.64
CA VAL A 123 -2.29 7.00 -15.56
C VAL A 123 -2.02 7.82 -16.81
N ASP A 124 -3.04 8.38 -17.45
CA ASP A 124 -2.88 9.19 -18.66
C ASP A 124 -2.06 10.46 -18.40
N THR A 125 -2.20 11.07 -17.22
CA THR A 125 -1.37 12.21 -16.82
C THR A 125 0.10 11.82 -16.70
N LEU A 126 0.40 10.66 -16.12
CA LEU A 126 1.78 10.17 -16.03
C LEU A 126 2.39 9.83 -17.39
N LEU A 127 1.57 9.43 -18.37
CA LEU A 127 2.04 9.24 -19.74
C LEU A 127 2.46 10.57 -20.38
N VAL A 128 1.73 11.66 -20.11
CA VAL A 128 2.11 13.00 -20.59
C VAL A 128 3.35 13.53 -19.86
N PHE A 129 3.55 13.16 -18.60
CA PHE A 129 4.77 13.47 -17.85
C PHE A 129 5.99 12.63 -18.24
N GLU A 130 5.84 11.70 -19.20
CA GLU A 130 6.86 10.75 -19.63
C GLU A 130 7.30 9.78 -18.52
N LEU A 131 6.92 8.50 -18.65
CA LEU A 131 7.13 7.51 -17.59
C LEU A 131 8.60 7.30 -17.21
N ASP A 132 9.52 7.49 -18.16
CA ASP A 132 10.96 7.43 -17.92
C ASP A 132 11.42 8.55 -16.96
N GLU A 133 10.95 9.78 -17.14
CA GLU A 133 11.27 10.90 -16.24
C GLU A 133 10.62 10.71 -14.87
N VAL A 134 9.36 10.23 -14.84
CA VAL A 134 8.67 9.91 -13.58
C VAL A 134 9.39 8.80 -12.81
N ALA A 135 9.92 7.78 -13.50
CA ALA A 135 10.66 6.69 -12.86
C ALA A 135 11.98 7.17 -12.23
N LYS A 136 12.69 8.11 -12.87
CA LYS A 136 13.93 8.71 -12.32
C LYS A 136 13.72 9.42 -10.99
N LEU A 137 12.51 9.92 -10.73
CA LEU A 137 12.17 10.56 -9.45
C LEU A 137 12.16 9.58 -8.26
N ASN A 138 12.20 8.27 -8.51
CA ASN A 138 12.19 7.21 -7.49
C ASN A 138 11.07 7.38 -6.44
N MET A 139 9.94 7.94 -6.86
CA MET A 139 8.80 8.19 -5.98
C MET A 139 8.11 6.87 -5.63
N LYS A 140 7.56 6.80 -4.42
CA LYS A 140 6.87 5.61 -3.92
C LYS A 140 5.39 5.87 -3.66
N THR A 141 4.57 4.84 -3.84
CA THR A 141 3.20 4.75 -3.36
C THR A 141 3.12 3.56 -2.41
N GLY A 142 3.03 3.84 -1.10
CA GLY A 142 3.29 2.84 -0.07
C GLY A 142 4.74 2.34 -0.17
N TYR A 143 4.91 1.02 -0.22
CA TYR A 143 6.22 0.37 -0.32
C TYR A 143 6.73 0.20 -1.76
N TYR A 144 5.93 0.54 -2.77
CA TYR A 144 6.25 0.28 -4.18
C TYR A 144 6.68 1.55 -4.90
N LEU A 145 7.61 1.42 -5.84
CA LEU A 145 7.92 2.49 -6.78
C LEU A 145 6.66 2.86 -7.57
N LEU A 146 6.44 4.15 -7.77
CA LEU A 146 5.28 4.66 -8.49
C LEU A 146 5.26 4.13 -9.93
N VAL A 147 6.43 4.07 -10.57
CA VAL A 147 6.63 3.55 -11.92
C VAL A 147 7.81 2.58 -11.88
N SER A 148 7.61 1.35 -12.34
CA SER A 148 8.64 0.29 -12.35
C SER A 148 8.49 -0.65 -13.55
N LYS A 149 9.58 -1.23 -14.04
CA LYS A 149 9.51 -2.30 -15.06
C LYS A 149 9.14 -3.67 -14.49
N LEU A 150 9.27 -3.83 -13.17
CA LEU A 150 8.90 -5.03 -12.44
C LEU A 150 7.47 -4.91 -11.91
N LYS A 151 6.68 -5.97 -12.12
CA LYS A 151 5.34 -6.08 -11.55
C LYS A 151 5.46 -6.38 -10.05
N SER A 152 4.79 -5.62 -9.22
CA SER A 152 4.60 -6.00 -7.81
C SER A 152 3.46 -7.03 -7.73
N GLU A 153 3.77 -8.24 -7.27
CA GLU A 153 2.76 -9.28 -7.03
C GLU A 153 1.75 -8.87 -5.96
N GLN A 154 2.26 -8.22 -4.91
CA GLN A 154 1.50 -7.77 -3.75
C GLN A 154 0.63 -6.53 -4.06
N ASN A 155 0.99 -5.70 -5.05
CA ASN A 155 0.22 -4.52 -5.46
C ASN A 155 -0.56 -4.70 -6.78
N SER A 156 -0.82 -5.94 -7.17
CA SER A 156 -1.46 -6.28 -8.46
C SER A 156 -2.84 -5.64 -8.68
N ARG A 157 -3.56 -5.28 -7.60
CA ARG A 157 -4.87 -4.60 -7.68
C ARG A 157 -4.79 -3.08 -7.82
N LEU A 158 -3.66 -2.48 -7.46
CA LEU A 158 -3.43 -1.03 -7.51
C LEU A 158 -2.29 -0.70 -8.47
N SER A 159 -2.15 -1.51 -9.51
CA SER A 159 -1.17 -1.31 -10.57
C SER A 159 -1.83 -1.47 -11.93
N LYS A 160 -1.39 -0.64 -12.88
CA LYS A 160 -1.74 -0.76 -14.30
C LYS A 160 -0.47 -0.94 -15.12
N LYS A 161 -0.51 -1.85 -16.09
CA LYS A 161 0.56 -2.01 -17.08
C LYS A 161 0.32 -1.01 -18.21
N SER A 162 1.36 -0.29 -18.61
CA SER A 162 1.39 0.57 -19.79
C SER A 162 2.71 0.36 -20.53
N GLY A 163 2.67 -0.35 -21.67
CA GLY A 163 3.88 -0.81 -22.34
C GLY A 163 4.73 -1.69 -21.42
N GLU A 164 6.02 -1.37 -21.31
CA GLU A 164 6.98 -2.06 -20.45
C GLU A 164 6.95 -1.59 -18.98
N TRP A 165 6.10 -0.62 -18.66
CA TRP A 165 6.01 -0.02 -17.33
C TRP A 165 4.79 -0.52 -16.55
N TYR A 166 4.97 -0.66 -15.24
CA TYR A 166 3.92 -0.85 -14.25
C TYR A 166 3.79 0.44 -13.43
N ILE A 167 2.58 0.97 -13.40
CA ILE A 167 2.22 2.20 -12.71
C ILE A 167 1.41 1.82 -11.47
N ASN A 168 1.99 2.00 -10.29
CA ASN A 168 1.31 1.86 -9.02
C ASN A 168 0.59 3.16 -8.68
N TYR A 169 -0.69 3.10 -8.28
CA TYR A 169 -1.48 4.30 -7.99
C TYR A 169 -2.05 4.29 -6.56
N PRO A 170 -2.20 5.46 -5.92
CA PRO A 170 -2.81 5.55 -4.60
C PRO A 170 -4.28 5.08 -4.56
N ASN A 171 -4.77 4.72 -3.37
CA ASN A 171 -6.14 4.25 -3.19
C ASN A 171 -7.17 5.35 -3.39
N THR A 172 -6.98 6.51 -2.76
CA THR A 172 -7.98 7.59 -2.79
C THR A 172 -7.77 8.55 -3.96
N THR A 173 -8.82 9.27 -4.34
CA THR A 173 -8.75 10.30 -5.38
C THR A 173 -7.93 11.52 -4.92
N GLN A 174 -7.97 11.82 -3.62
CA GLN A 174 -7.19 12.89 -3.00
C GLN A 174 -5.70 12.58 -3.09
N ASP A 175 -5.27 11.39 -2.70
CA ASP A 175 -3.85 10.99 -2.76
C ASP A 175 -3.33 11.00 -4.20
N LYS A 176 -4.17 10.60 -5.18
CA LYS A 176 -3.83 10.68 -6.61
C LYS A 176 -3.57 12.13 -7.04
N LYS A 177 -4.43 13.08 -6.62
CA LYS A 177 -4.24 14.51 -6.89
C LYS A 177 -2.93 15.02 -6.29
N GLU A 178 -2.69 14.75 -5.01
CA GLU A 178 -1.47 15.20 -4.32
C GLU A 178 -0.21 14.62 -4.96
N ARG A 179 -0.28 13.35 -5.37
CA ARG A 179 0.83 12.69 -6.05
C ARG A 179 1.13 13.32 -7.41
N LEU A 180 0.11 13.61 -8.23
CA LEU A 180 0.30 14.28 -9.52
C LEU A 180 0.85 15.70 -9.35
N LEU A 181 0.38 16.47 -8.37
CA LEU A 181 0.92 17.79 -8.06
C LEU A 181 2.40 17.72 -7.66
N SER A 182 2.75 16.73 -6.82
CA SER A 182 4.13 16.52 -6.40
C SER A 182 5.05 16.15 -7.56
N ILE A 183 4.59 15.29 -8.48
CA ILE A 183 5.36 14.91 -9.67
C ILE A 183 5.52 16.09 -10.62
N GLY A 184 4.42 16.79 -10.94
CA GLY A 184 4.47 17.97 -11.80
C GLY A 184 5.46 19.01 -11.26
N LYS A 185 5.42 19.30 -9.95
CA LYS A 185 6.40 20.19 -9.31
C LYS A 185 7.84 19.72 -9.46
N LYS A 186 8.12 18.42 -9.32
CA LYS A 186 9.46 17.85 -9.48
C LYS A 186 9.97 17.86 -10.92
N LEU A 187 9.06 17.74 -11.90
CA LEU A 187 9.36 17.80 -13.32
C LEU A 187 9.32 19.22 -13.90
N GLY A 188 8.96 20.22 -13.10
CA GLY A 188 8.77 21.59 -13.57
C GLY A 188 7.52 21.80 -14.42
N ILE A 189 6.58 20.85 -14.43
CA ILE A 189 5.36 20.91 -15.23
C ILE A 189 4.22 21.47 -14.38
N ALA A 190 3.72 22.65 -14.76
CA ALA A 190 2.60 23.29 -14.08
C ALA A 190 1.26 22.64 -14.47
N VAL A 191 0.58 22.06 -13.48
CA VAL A 191 -0.76 21.45 -13.65
C VAL A 191 -1.73 21.95 -12.59
N LYS A 192 -2.98 22.14 -12.99
CA LYS A 192 -4.13 22.33 -12.10
C LYS A 192 -4.93 21.03 -12.03
N ILE A 193 -5.32 20.61 -10.83
CA ILE A 193 -6.03 19.34 -10.61
C ILE A 193 -7.26 19.56 -9.76
N ASP A 194 -8.42 19.25 -10.33
CA ASP A 194 -9.73 19.37 -9.69
C ASP A 194 -10.31 17.98 -9.41
N ILE A 195 -10.92 17.82 -8.24
CA ILE A 195 -11.70 16.62 -7.88
C ILE A 195 -13.16 16.95 -8.19
N ILE A 196 -13.80 16.10 -9.00
CA ILE A 196 -15.18 16.26 -9.48
C ILE A 196 -16.04 15.15 -8.90
#